data_AF-A0A9P6DV49-F1
#
_entry.id   AF-A0A9P6DV49-F1
#
_cell.length_a   1.000
_cell.length_b   1.000
_cell.length_c   1.000
_cell.angle_alpha   90.00
_cell.angle_beta   90.00
_cell.angle_gamma   90.00
#
_symmetry.space_group_name_H-M   'P 1'
#
loop_
_entity.id
_entity.type
_entity.pdbx_description
1 polymer ?
#
loop_
_entity_poly.entity_id
_entity_poly.type
_entity_poly.pdbx_seq_one_letter_code
_entity_poly.pdbx_strand_id
1 'polypeptide(L)'
;MVRFKNRWLLVEFIPIDVRPTNSTAVTSKTVWNALKESVIFNFGETGWGAVGGSLTVKYFSPMTGICIIRVARDHHRIAWGAVTLITSLDGFRYIPRTVHVAGTIKKAQLAAIQHDREVVARLRSKYKTSSPGDEYTAYLTSSRANIEAIQE
;
A
#
# COMPACT_ATOMS: atom_id res chain seq x y z
N MET A 1 32.22 1.62 3.26
CA MET A 1 31.20 0.63 3.70
C MET A 1 30.02 0.67 2.75
N VAL A 2 29.75 -0.41 2.00
CA VAL A 2 28.67 -0.46 0.99
C VAL A 2 27.42 -1.08 1.65
N ARG A 3 26.26 -0.42 1.52
CA ARG A 3 24.97 -0.93 2.02
C ARG A 3 24.02 -1.24 0.87
N PHE A 4 23.26 -2.32 0.99
CA PHE A 4 22.16 -2.61 0.07
C PHE A 4 21.05 -1.56 0.21
N LYS A 5 20.65 -0.94 -0.90
CA LYS A 5 19.63 0.12 -0.91
C LYS A 5 18.29 -0.48 -1.33
N ASN A 6 17.24 -0.17 -0.57
CA ASN A 6 15.88 -0.60 -0.86
C ASN A 6 15.01 0.57 -1.37
N ARG A 7 13.88 0.21 -1.97
CA ARG A 7 12.75 1.07 -2.26
C ARG A 7 11.50 0.49 -1.61
N TRP A 8 10.60 1.38 -1.21
CA TRP A 8 9.38 1.06 -0.51
C TRP A 8 8.21 1.58 -1.33
N LEU A 9 7.42 0.67 -1.89
CA LEU A 9 6.21 1.00 -2.65
C LEU A 9 5.04 1.04 -1.67
N LEU A 10 4.34 2.17 -1.64
CA LEU A 10 3.05 2.32 -0.99
C LEU A 10 1.97 2.14 -2.05
N VAL A 11 1.12 1.14 -1.87
CA VAL A 11 0.11 0.72 -2.84
C VAL A 11 -1.25 0.64 -2.15
N GLU A 12 -2.27 1.14 -2.81
CA GLU A 12 -3.67 1.05 -2.41
C GLU A 12 -4.40 0.10 -3.37
N PHE A 13 -5.02 -0.96 -2.86
CA PHE A 13 -5.83 -1.88 -3.64
C PHE A 13 -7.29 -1.48 -3.55
N ILE A 14 -7.82 -0.92 -4.64
CA ILE A 14 -9.20 -0.43 -4.71
C ILE A 14 -10.09 -1.58 -5.20
N PRO A 15 -11.04 -2.09 -4.40
CA PRO A 15 -11.96 -3.13 -4.86
C PRO A 15 -12.92 -2.57 -5.92
N ILE A 16 -13.11 -3.31 -7.01
CA ILE A 16 -14.13 -2.97 -8.03
C ILE A 16 -15.48 -3.60 -7.64
N ASP A 17 -15.46 -4.84 -7.19
CA ASP A 17 -16.65 -5.60 -6.87
C ASP A 17 -16.92 -5.61 -5.37
N VAL A 18 -18.20 -5.64 -5.00
CA VAL A 18 -18.61 -5.84 -3.59
C VAL A 18 -18.32 -7.28 -3.21
N ARG A 19 -17.43 -7.46 -2.22
CA ARG A 19 -17.11 -8.79 -1.72
C ARG A 19 -18.31 -9.39 -0.96
N PRO A 20 -18.62 -10.69 -1.16
CA PRO A 20 -19.60 -11.39 -0.34
C PRO A 20 -19.13 -11.45 1.11
N THR A 21 -20.06 -11.33 2.05
CA THR A 21 -19.81 -11.35 3.50
C THR A 21 -19.10 -12.62 3.98
N ASN A 22 -19.23 -13.72 3.22
CA ASN A 22 -18.63 -15.03 3.54
C ASN A 22 -17.24 -15.23 2.90
N SER A 23 -16.69 -14.23 2.22
CA SER A 23 -15.37 -14.35 1.56
C SER A 23 -14.22 -14.20 2.54
N THR A 24 -13.13 -14.95 2.30
CA THR A 24 -11.91 -14.82 3.08
C THR A 24 -11.26 -13.46 2.86
N ALA A 25 -10.82 -12.83 3.94
CA ALA A 25 -10.13 -11.54 3.87
C ALA A 25 -8.81 -11.69 3.09
N VAL A 26 -8.49 -10.71 2.23
CA VAL A 26 -7.17 -10.64 1.60
C VAL A 26 -6.12 -10.61 2.69
N THR A 27 -5.10 -11.46 2.56
CA THR A 27 -3.97 -11.48 3.48
C THR A 27 -2.71 -11.00 2.77
N SER A 28 -1.70 -10.55 3.51
CA SER A 28 -0.37 -10.21 2.98
C SER A 28 0.22 -11.32 2.10
N LYS A 29 -0.07 -12.58 2.43
CA LYS A 29 0.35 -13.76 1.67
C LYS A 29 -0.31 -13.82 0.29
N THR A 30 -1.61 -13.54 0.20
CA THR A 30 -2.34 -13.42 -1.07
C THR A 30 -1.68 -12.37 -1.96
N VAL A 31 -1.44 -11.17 -1.41
CA VAL A 31 -0.83 -10.07 -2.16
C VAL A 31 0.58 -10.45 -2.65
N TRP A 32 1.37 -11.13 -1.81
CA TRP A 32 2.69 -11.59 -2.18
C TRP A 32 2.66 -12.65 -3.29
N ASN A 33 1.74 -13.62 -3.22
CA ASN A 33 1.56 -14.64 -4.25
C ASN A 33 1.14 -14.01 -5.59
N ALA A 34 0.13 -13.14 -5.57
CA ALA A 34 -0.34 -12.45 -6.77
C ALA A 34 0.76 -11.58 -7.40
N LEU A 35 1.59 -10.94 -6.57
CA LEU A 35 2.71 -10.16 -7.05
C LEU A 35 3.80 -11.03 -7.68
N LYS A 36 4.12 -12.18 -7.06
CA LYS A 36 5.06 -13.15 -7.63
C LYS A 36 4.56 -13.65 -8.99
N GLU A 37 3.30 -14.05 -9.08
CA GLU A 37 2.67 -14.51 -10.32
C GLU A 37 2.68 -13.42 -11.39
N SER A 38 2.32 -12.19 -11.03
CA SER A 38 2.36 -11.04 -11.95
C SER A 38 3.77 -10.75 -12.45
N VAL A 39 4.80 -10.84 -11.60
CA VAL A 39 6.19 -10.66 -12.04
C VAL A 39 6.58 -11.75 -13.04
N ILE A 40 6.32 -13.02 -12.72
CA ILE A 40 6.69 -14.15 -13.58
C ILE A 40 5.96 -14.08 -14.92
N PHE A 41 4.65 -13.78 -14.90
CA PHE A 41 3.83 -13.72 -16.10
C PHE A 41 4.24 -12.58 -17.04
N ASN A 42 4.52 -11.39 -16.49
CA ASN A 42 4.78 -10.20 -17.31
C ASN A 42 6.26 -9.95 -17.63
N PHE A 43 7.18 -10.39 -16.76
CA PHE A 43 8.62 -10.12 -16.87
C PHE A 43 9.47 -11.39 -16.96
N GLY A 44 8.84 -12.57 -16.95
CA GLY A 44 9.52 -13.86 -17.04
C GLY A 44 10.31 -14.24 -15.79
N GLU A 45 11.00 -15.38 -15.88
CA GLU A 45 11.84 -15.91 -14.81
C GLU A 45 13.05 -15.01 -14.52
N THR A 46 13.57 -14.31 -15.53
CA THR A 46 14.66 -13.33 -15.37
C THR A 46 14.22 -12.15 -14.51
N GLY A 47 13.02 -11.63 -14.75
CA GLY A 47 12.40 -10.61 -13.92
C GLY A 47 12.25 -11.08 -12.48
N TRP A 48 11.72 -12.29 -12.28
CA TRP A 48 11.58 -12.89 -10.95
C TRP A 48 12.93 -13.10 -10.25
N GLY A 49 13.96 -13.56 -10.96
CA GLY A 49 15.31 -13.72 -10.42
C GLY A 49 15.91 -12.41 -9.92
N ALA A 50 15.60 -11.29 -10.60
CA ALA A 50 16.09 -9.97 -10.22
C ALA A 50 15.40 -9.39 -8.97
N VAL A 51 14.07 -9.55 -8.84
CA VAL A 51 13.32 -8.98 -7.68
C VAL A 51 13.11 -9.95 -6.53
N GLY A 52 13.00 -11.25 -6.79
CA GLY A 52 12.47 -12.26 -5.87
C GLY A 52 13.20 -12.34 -4.53
N GLY A 53 14.52 -12.19 -4.51
CA GLY A 53 15.30 -12.19 -3.26
C GLY A 53 15.09 -10.95 -2.37
N SER A 54 14.60 -9.84 -2.94
CA SER A 54 14.44 -8.56 -2.23
C SER A 54 12.98 -8.17 -1.99
N LEU A 55 12.07 -8.77 -2.75
CA LEU A 55 10.66 -8.44 -2.79
C LEU A 55 9.93 -9.03 -1.58
N THR A 56 9.46 -8.16 -0.67
CA THR A 56 8.71 -8.59 0.52
C THR A 56 7.54 -7.66 0.79
N VAL A 57 6.37 -8.23 1.08
CA VAL A 57 5.22 -7.47 1.58
C VAL A 57 5.41 -7.30 3.08
N LYS A 58 5.54 -6.06 3.54
CA LYS A 58 5.81 -5.74 4.95
C LYS A 58 4.58 -5.41 5.74
N TYR A 59 3.57 -4.87 5.08
CA TYR A 59 2.31 -4.50 5.69
C TYR A 59 1.20 -4.60 4.66
N PHE A 60 0.04 -5.10 5.10
CA PHE A 60 -1.20 -5.04 4.34
C PHE A 60 -2.36 -4.87 5.32
N SER A 61 -3.24 -3.92 5.03
CA SER A 61 -4.49 -3.72 5.76
C SER A 61 -5.67 -4.14 4.88
N PRO A 62 -6.44 -5.17 5.26
CA PRO A 62 -7.65 -5.55 4.52
C PRO A 62 -8.74 -4.48 4.58
N MET A 63 -8.76 -3.66 5.63
CA MET A 63 -9.79 -2.64 5.85
C MET A 63 -9.58 -1.42 4.94
N THR A 64 -8.34 -0.95 4.79
CA THR A 64 -8.02 0.22 3.96
C THR A 64 -7.48 -0.15 2.58
N GLY A 65 -7.14 -1.42 2.35
CA GLY A 65 -6.51 -1.89 1.11
C GLY A 65 -5.07 -1.40 0.94
N ILE A 66 -4.47 -0.79 1.97
CA ILE A 66 -3.11 -0.24 1.91
C ILE A 66 -2.07 -1.34 2.11
N CYS A 67 -1.05 -1.31 1.27
CA CYS A 67 0.06 -2.24 1.25
C CYS A 67 1.41 -1.50 1.20
N ILE A 68 2.38 -1.99 1.98
CA ILE A 68 3.77 -1.53 1.91
C ILE A 68 4.65 -2.68 1.44
N ILE A 69 5.30 -2.48 0.29
CA ILE A 69 6.14 -3.48 -0.37
C ILE A 69 7.58 -2.98 -0.37
N ARG A 70 8.50 -3.83 0.07
CA ARG A 70 9.95 -3.59 -0.01
C ARG A 70 10.52 -4.30 -1.23
N VAL A 71 11.41 -3.63 -1.94
CA VAL A 71 12.16 -4.18 -3.09
C VAL A 71 13.56 -3.57 -3.19
N ALA A 72 14.50 -4.24 -3.86
CA ALA A 72 15.79 -3.69 -4.24
C ALA A 72 15.66 -2.36 -5.01
N ARG A 73 16.59 -1.42 -4.81
CA ARG A 73 16.58 -0.15 -5.52
C ARG A 73 16.68 -0.32 -7.04
N ASP A 74 17.51 -1.23 -7.52
CA ASP A 74 17.84 -1.28 -8.95
C ASP A 74 16.69 -1.88 -9.77
N HIS A 75 15.92 -2.81 -9.17
CA HIS A 75 14.83 -3.52 -9.84
C HIS A 75 13.42 -3.10 -9.37
N HIS A 76 13.30 -1.97 -8.66
CA HIS A 76 12.00 -1.52 -8.14
C HIS A 76 10.95 -1.24 -9.23
N ARG A 77 11.38 -0.88 -10.46
CA ARG A 77 10.48 -0.61 -11.59
C ARG A 77 9.77 -1.88 -12.08
N ILE A 78 10.42 -3.04 -12.01
CA ILE A 78 9.82 -4.33 -12.35
C ILE A 78 8.72 -4.65 -11.35
N ALA A 79 9.02 -4.53 -10.04
CA ALA A 79 8.02 -4.75 -9.00
C ALA A 79 6.86 -3.75 -9.12
N TRP A 80 7.14 -2.47 -9.41
CA TRP A 80 6.10 -1.47 -9.61
C TRP A 80 5.21 -1.80 -10.82
N GLY A 81 5.80 -2.12 -11.97
CA GLY A 81 5.04 -2.55 -13.14
C GLY A 81 4.18 -3.78 -12.86
N ALA A 82 4.75 -4.79 -12.19
CA ALA A 82 4.02 -6.00 -11.79
C ALA A 82 2.85 -5.68 -10.86
N VAL A 83 3.02 -4.76 -9.90
CA VAL A 83 1.92 -4.29 -9.05
C VAL A 83 0.80 -3.71 -9.91
N THR A 84 1.11 -2.80 -10.84
CA THR A 84 0.08 -2.13 -11.65
C THR A 84 -0.69 -3.06 -12.60
N LEU A 85 -0.11 -4.22 -12.92
CA LEU A 85 -0.71 -5.22 -13.81
C LEU A 85 -1.55 -6.28 -13.07
N ILE A 86 -1.60 -6.23 -11.73
CA ILE A 86 -2.50 -7.12 -10.97
C ILE A 86 -3.94 -6.69 -11.23
N THR A 87 -4.76 -7.62 -11.72
CA THR A 87 -6.19 -7.39 -12.00
C THR A 87 -7.11 -8.02 -10.95
N SER A 88 -6.65 -9.08 -10.27
CA SER A 88 -7.43 -9.78 -9.26
C SER A 88 -6.58 -10.31 -8.11
N LEU A 89 -7.16 -10.33 -6.91
CA LEU A 89 -6.61 -10.95 -5.70
C LEU A 89 -7.65 -11.93 -5.13
N ASP A 90 -7.27 -13.20 -4.99
CA ASP A 90 -8.16 -14.31 -4.55
C ASP A 90 -9.50 -14.36 -5.33
N GLY A 91 -9.45 -14.18 -6.65
CA GLY A 91 -10.63 -14.22 -7.52
C GLY A 91 -11.50 -12.95 -7.51
N PHE A 92 -11.16 -11.94 -6.71
CA PHE A 92 -11.86 -10.65 -6.69
C PHE A 92 -11.09 -9.59 -7.46
N ARG A 93 -11.79 -8.73 -8.19
CA ARG A 93 -11.15 -7.69 -9.01
C ARG A 93 -10.73 -6.49 -8.18
N TYR A 94 -9.49 -6.08 -8.37
CA TYR A 94 -8.88 -4.92 -7.72
C TYR A 94 -8.16 -4.04 -8.72
N ILE A 95 -8.16 -2.74 -8.45
CA ILE A 95 -7.30 -1.78 -9.14
C ILE A 95 -6.16 -1.41 -8.19
N PRO A 96 -4.92 -1.87 -8.45
CA PRO A 96 -3.75 -1.50 -7.68
C PRO A 96 -3.32 -0.08 -8.08
N ARG A 97 -3.38 0.85 -7.13
CA ARG A 97 -2.88 2.21 -7.28
C ARG A 97 -1.58 2.37 -6.50
N THR A 98 -0.49 2.71 -7.17
CA THR A 98 0.73 3.09 -6.48
C THR A 98 0.63 4.54 -6.01
N VAL A 99 0.62 4.76 -4.70
CA VAL A 99 0.47 6.07 -4.07
C VAL A 99 1.81 6.78 -3.97
N HIS A 100 2.85 6.07 -3.52
CA HIS A 100 4.17 6.66 -3.29
C HIS A 100 5.31 5.63 -3.40
N VAL A 101 6.51 6.11 -3.75
CA VAL A 101 7.75 5.30 -3.75
C VAL A 101 8.79 5.99 -2.88
N ALA A 102 9.07 5.40 -1.72
CA ALA A 102 9.99 5.96 -0.74
C ALA A 102 11.37 5.26 -0.72
N GLY A 103 12.38 5.99 -0.26
CA GLY A 103 13.72 5.43 0.02
C GLY A 103 13.84 4.71 1.36
N THR A 104 12.98 5.04 2.33
CA THR A 104 12.98 4.47 3.69
C THR A 104 11.56 4.09 4.11
N ILE A 105 11.45 3.13 5.03
CA ILE A 105 10.15 2.71 5.58
C ILE A 105 9.46 3.86 6.32
N LYS A 106 10.23 4.68 7.05
CA LYS A 106 9.74 5.87 7.77
C LYS A 106 8.99 6.82 6.82
N LYS A 107 9.58 7.11 5.65
CA LYS A 107 8.93 7.96 4.63
C LYS A 107 7.72 7.28 3.98
N ALA A 108 7.74 5.95 3.80
CA ALA A 108 6.56 5.22 3.31
C ALA A 108 5.39 5.27 4.31
N GLN A 109 5.67 5.12 5.60
CA GLN A 109 4.66 5.21 6.66
C GLN A 109 4.07 6.62 6.76
N LEU A 110 4.91 7.66 6.72
CA LEU A 110 4.44 9.05 6.70
C LEU A 110 3.57 9.32 5.46
N ALA A 111 3.93 8.79 4.29
CA ALA A 111 3.12 8.91 3.08
C ALA A 111 1.77 8.16 3.20
N ALA A 112 1.73 7.01 3.88
CA ALA A 112 0.49 6.29 4.14
C ALA A 112 -0.45 7.10 5.04
N ILE A 113 0.07 7.65 6.13
CA ILE A 113 -0.69 8.50 7.05
C ILE A 113 -1.23 9.75 6.34
N GLN A 114 -0.42 10.37 5.49
CA GLN A 114 -0.84 11.53 4.70
C GLN A 114 -1.96 11.15 3.72
N HIS A 115 -1.84 10.04 3.01
CA HIS A 115 -2.88 9.52 2.10
C HIS A 115 -4.19 9.23 2.84
N ASP A 116 -4.12 8.57 4.00
CA ASP A 116 -5.31 8.26 4.82
C ASP A 116 -6.04 9.54 5.25
N ARG A 117 -5.29 10.57 5.67
CA ARG A 117 -5.86 11.87 6.05
C ARG A 117 -6.55 12.57 4.87
N GLU A 118 -5.93 12.53 3.70
CA GLU A 118 -6.52 13.10 2.47
C GLU A 118 -7.80 12.37 2.07
N VAL A 119 -7.82 11.04 2.18
CA VAL A 119 -9.01 10.23 1.92
C VAL A 119 -10.12 10.58 2.91
N VAL A 120 -9.82 10.62 4.21
CA VAL A 120 -10.80 10.99 5.25
C VAL A 120 -11.33 12.41 5.03
N ALA A 121 -10.47 13.38 4.73
CA ALA A 121 -10.88 14.75 4.45
C ALA A 121 -11.79 14.83 3.21
N ARG A 122 -11.47 14.08 2.15
CA ARG A 122 -12.29 13.99 0.92
C ARG A 122 -13.65 13.35 1.18
N LEU A 123 -13.71 12.31 2.01
CA LEU A 123 -14.97 11.68 2.38
C LEU A 123 -15.82 12.63 3.23
N ARG A 124 -15.24 13.30 4.23
CA ARG A 124 -15.93 14.30 5.06
C ARG A 124 -16.52 15.44 4.23
N SER A 125 -15.77 15.96 3.26
CA SER A 125 -16.28 17.02 2.38
C SER A 125 -17.42 16.54 1.48
N LYS A 126 -17.34 15.31 0.96
CA LYS A 126 -18.37 14.72 0.11
C LYS A 126 -19.69 14.48 0.84
N TYR A 127 -19.64 13.98 2.08
CA TYR A 127 -20.83 13.60 2.82
C TYR A 127 -21.48 14.73 3.62
N LYS A 128 -20.93 15.97 3.58
CA LYS A 128 -21.42 17.16 4.33
C LYS A 128 -21.93 16.77 5.73
N THR A 129 -21.17 15.94 6.45
CA THR A 129 -21.48 15.65 7.85
C THR A 129 -21.05 16.87 8.66
N SER A 130 -21.89 17.90 8.65
CA SER A 130 -21.93 18.91 9.71
C SER A 130 -22.56 18.26 10.94
N SER A 131 -21.87 17.31 11.56
CA SER A 131 -22.25 16.91 12.92
C SER A 131 -21.60 17.89 13.88
N PRO A 132 -22.37 18.64 14.70
CA PRO A 132 -21.83 19.59 15.67
C PRO A 132 -21.21 18.79 16.81
N GLY A 133 -19.87 18.75 16.87
CA GLY A 133 -19.12 18.03 17.91
C GLY A 133 -18.38 16.82 17.34
N ASP A 134 -17.32 17.06 16.56
CA ASP A 134 -16.48 16.03 15.98
C ASP A 134 -15.63 15.40 17.11
N GLU A 135 -16.12 14.31 17.70
CA GLU A 135 -15.52 13.50 18.79
C GLU A 135 -14.03 13.19 18.55
N TYR A 136 -13.63 13.13 17.27
CA TYR A 136 -12.27 12.83 16.85
C TYR A 136 -11.33 14.04 16.72
N THR A 137 -11.79 15.28 16.92
CA THR A 137 -10.94 16.49 16.72
C THR A 137 -9.76 16.51 17.71
N ALA A 138 -10.01 16.13 18.96
CA ALA A 138 -8.98 16.01 19.98
C ALA A 138 -7.96 14.93 19.61
N TYR A 139 -8.43 13.78 19.11
CA TYR A 139 -7.58 12.70 18.62
C TYR A 139 -6.74 13.14 17.40
N LEU A 140 -7.32 13.87 16.44
CA LEU A 140 -6.60 14.38 15.27
C LEU A 140 -5.48 15.36 15.67
N THR A 141 -5.72 16.17 16.70
CA THR A 141 -4.73 17.13 17.23
C THR A 141 -3.57 16.40 17.90
N SER A 142 -3.86 15.44 18.80
CA SER A 142 -2.84 14.58 19.43
C SER A 142 -2.07 13.75 18.39
N SER A 143 -2.77 13.18 17.42
CA SER A 143 -2.17 12.44 16.31
C SER A 143 -1.21 13.31 15.49
N ARG A 144 -1.55 14.58 15.20
CA ARG A 144 -0.65 15.51 14.50
C ARG A 144 0.66 15.71 15.25
N ALA A 145 0.61 16.01 16.55
CA ALA A 145 1.80 16.18 17.37
C ALA A 145 2.70 14.92 17.36
N ASN A 146 2.09 13.73 17.45
CA ASN A 146 2.84 12.47 17.37
C ASN A 146 3.52 12.26 16.01
N ILE A 147 2.89 12.64 14.91
CA ILE A 147 3.47 12.49 13.56
C ILE A 147 4.61 13.48 13.33
N GLU A 148 4.48 14.72 13.81
CA GLU A 148 5.54 15.73 13.75
C GLU A 148 6.77 15.28 14.54
N ALA A 149 6.57 14.71 15.73
CA ALA A 149 7.64 14.11 16.54
C ALA A 149 8.31 12.91 15.84
N ILE A 150 7.56 12.15 15.03
CA ILE A 150 8.14 11.09 14.20
C ILE A 150 8.92 11.70 13.03
N GLN A 151 8.62 12.91 12.56
CA GLN A 151 9.27 13.46 11.36
C GLN A 151 10.70 13.96 11.62
N GLU A 152 10.99 14.39 12.85
CA GLU A 152 12.34 14.62 13.40
C GLU A 152 13.16 13.31 13.45
#